data_AF-A0A1Q7V4W6-F1
#
_entry.id   AF-A0A1Q7V4W6-F1
#
_cell.length_a   1.000
_cell.length_b   1.000
_cell.length_c   1.000
_cell.angle_alpha   90.00
_cell.angle_beta   90.00
_cell.angle_gamma   90.00
#
_symmetry.space_group_name_H-M   'P 1'
#
loop_
_entity.id
_entity.type
_entity.pdbx_description
1 polymer ?
#
loop_
_entity_poly.entity_id
_entity_poly.type
_entity_poly.pdbx_seq_one_letter_code
_entity_poly.pdbx_strand_id
1 'polypeptide(L)'
;MKDLETARSGRLFREHAARATPPRAVIGLEAEFNLLVNGRRRRPEKVFGDPSRLVRRRMIPRTGKSFQSPAGGAIYFDTGVIEVATPIVELEPGCCYRATRLLWEQIRYLRVELDHWAKRNGCECCLQGFSTHYNFSFPNVRRSKFRNATKLAYLLTHILPVPVILLATNRQSSAVGVRPRRTRLEVTADFTPDPALMLATCAFIAGAVETVLRWEDFGLRQLDRNGIPRITPFRLRKHSSRRGWRVTVHSFGRNPFAADISAPLWKLRDCRLLSLRAIAAETLIPFRRHIRRISDSNTTEHIAAVFAGDARSLLDFEKRPETYDDVGKGIDWGRRRKRRWSRSKYEKIIHRVIAREPMRIGQKRYRVIRMNGWYQVDFREIGTNRRRTFNLDELVQLSAAKKTARAVPHRRKPGKKHHAK
;
A
#
# COMPACT_ATOMS: atom_id res chain seq x y z
N MET A 1 15.09 -45.40 31.18
CA MET A 1 16.02 -44.30 30.87
C MET A 1 15.67 -43.77 29.48
N LYS A 2 15.06 -42.58 29.41
CA LYS A 2 14.64 -41.90 28.17
C LYS A 2 15.47 -40.64 28.03
N ASP A 3 16.03 -40.44 26.84
CA ASP A 3 17.08 -39.49 26.52
C ASP A 3 16.79 -38.03 26.95
N LEU A 4 17.60 -37.56 27.91
CA LEU A 4 17.64 -36.17 28.37
C LEU A 4 18.32 -35.22 27.36
N GLU A 5 18.96 -35.75 26.31
CA GLU A 5 19.63 -34.94 25.28
C GLU A 5 18.67 -34.38 24.22
N THR A 6 17.59 -35.10 23.90
CA THR A 6 16.58 -34.67 22.92
C THR A 6 15.73 -33.50 23.45
N ALA A 7 15.56 -33.42 24.77
CA ALA A 7 14.84 -32.33 25.44
C ALA A 7 15.66 -31.03 25.54
N ARG A 8 16.99 -31.12 25.67
CA ARG A 8 17.90 -29.95 25.67
C ARG A 8 18.05 -29.34 24.29
N SER A 9 18.11 -30.16 23.23
CA SER A 9 18.15 -29.67 21.84
C SER A 9 16.85 -28.97 21.43
N GLY A 10 15.69 -29.47 21.88
CA GLY A 10 14.38 -28.83 21.67
C GLY A 10 14.18 -27.49 22.41
N ARG A 11 14.85 -27.29 23.55
CA ARG A 11 14.84 -26.00 24.28
C ARG A 11 15.76 -24.96 23.65
N LEU A 12 16.96 -25.34 23.21
CA LEU A 12 17.90 -24.44 22.54
C LEU A 12 17.37 -23.94 21.17
N PHE A 13 16.60 -24.77 20.44
CA PHE A 13 15.92 -24.32 19.21
C PHE A 13 14.71 -23.39 19.43
N ARG A 14 14.16 -23.34 20.64
CA ARG A 14 13.14 -22.35 21.03
C ARG A 14 13.75 -21.05 21.56
N GLU A 15 14.94 -21.09 22.15
CA GLU A 15 15.65 -19.91 22.69
C GLU A 15 16.40 -19.09 21.63
N HIS A 16 16.56 -19.62 20.41
CA HIS A 16 17.06 -18.87 19.24
C HIS A 16 15.98 -18.56 18.19
N ALA A 17 14.70 -18.57 18.59
CA ALA A 17 13.77 -17.60 18.04
C ALA A 17 14.20 -16.21 18.53
N ALA A 18 15.32 -15.71 17.99
CA ALA A 18 15.84 -14.37 18.21
C ALA A 18 14.63 -13.45 18.26
N ARG A 19 14.40 -12.80 19.42
CA ARG A 19 13.26 -11.90 19.69
C ARG A 19 12.94 -11.17 18.39
N ALA A 20 11.95 -11.66 17.65
CA ALA A 20 11.75 -11.21 16.28
C ALA A 20 11.44 -9.73 16.41
N THR A 21 12.35 -8.88 15.92
CA THR A 21 12.13 -7.44 15.92
C THR A 21 10.75 -7.25 15.31
N PRO A 22 9.81 -6.55 16.00
CA PRO A 22 8.47 -6.41 15.46
C PRO A 22 8.60 -5.86 14.04
N PRO A 23 7.95 -6.50 13.05
CA PRO A 23 8.15 -6.16 11.65
C PRO A 23 7.96 -4.66 11.47
N ARG A 24 8.86 -4.04 10.72
CA ARG A 24 8.80 -2.59 10.49
C ARG A 24 7.41 -2.18 10.00
N ALA A 25 6.99 -0.96 10.33
CA ALA A 25 5.78 -0.41 9.75
C ALA A 25 5.94 -0.30 8.23
N VAL A 26 4.90 -0.67 7.48
CA VAL A 26 4.90 -0.68 6.01
C VAL A 26 3.60 -0.15 5.46
N ILE A 27 3.68 0.25 4.21
CA ILE A 27 2.56 0.59 3.35
C ILE A 27 2.50 -0.38 2.17
N GLY A 28 1.29 -0.69 1.72
CA GLY A 28 1.04 -1.34 0.44
C GLY A 28 -0.25 -0.80 -0.18
N LEU A 29 -0.29 -0.75 -1.50
CA LEU A 29 -1.50 -0.36 -2.24
C LEU A 29 -2.02 -1.55 -3.05
N GLU A 30 -3.33 -1.59 -3.23
CA GLU A 30 -4.00 -2.57 -4.09
C GLU A 30 -4.99 -1.81 -4.97
N ALA A 31 -5.17 -2.25 -6.21
CA ALA A 31 -6.20 -1.72 -7.11
C ALA A 31 -6.98 -2.87 -7.73
N GLU A 32 -8.29 -2.68 -7.84
CA GLU A 32 -9.23 -3.64 -8.39
C GLU A 32 -9.76 -3.15 -9.73
N PHE A 33 -9.90 -4.06 -10.69
CA PHE A 33 -10.37 -3.76 -12.03
C PHE A 33 -11.47 -4.73 -12.48
N ASN A 34 -12.52 -4.19 -13.07
CA ASN A 34 -13.43 -4.97 -13.89
C ASN A 34 -12.74 -5.29 -15.22
N LEU A 35 -12.83 -6.54 -15.65
CA LEU A 35 -12.38 -6.95 -16.98
C LEU A 35 -13.53 -6.83 -17.96
N LEU A 36 -13.31 -6.09 -19.05
CA LEU A 36 -14.19 -6.09 -20.22
C LEU A 36 -13.49 -6.84 -21.35
N VAL A 37 -14.22 -7.75 -22.01
CA VAL A 37 -13.78 -8.44 -23.24
C VAL A 37 -14.81 -8.14 -24.32
N ASN A 38 -14.39 -7.53 -25.42
CA ASN A 38 -15.27 -7.04 -26.50
C ASN A 38 -16.44 -6.20 -25.93
N GLY A 39 -16.12 -5.23 -25.05
CA GLY A 39 -17.08 -4.35 -24.40
C GLY A 39 -17.96 -4.98 -23.31
N ARG A 40 -17.91 -6.31 -23.10
CA ARG A 40 -18.74 -7.01 -22.10
C ARG A 40 -17.95 -7.32 -20.84
N ARG A 41 -18.51 -7.02 -19.66
CA ARG A 41 -17.90 -7.41 -18.38
C ARG A 41 -17.80 -8.93 -18.27
N ARG A 42 -16.61 -9.45 -17.96
CA ARG A 42 -16.35 -10.88 -17.76
C ARG A 42 -15.64 -11.10 -16.43
N ARG A 43 -15.86 -12.27 -15.83
CA ARG A 43 -15.13 -12.71 -14.64
C ARG A 43 -13.74 -13.22 -15.05
N PRO A 44 -12.64 -12.67 -14.51
CA PRO A 44 -11.28 -13.10 -14.89
C PRO A 44 -11.02 -14.59 -14.64
N GLU A 45 -11.60 -15.17 -13.59
CA GLU A 45 -11.50 -16.60 -13.27
C GLU A 45 -12.14 -17.48 -14.33
N LYS A 46 -13.15 -16.97 -15.05
CA LYS A 46 -13.81 -17.69 -16.16
C LYS A 46 -13.09 -17.51 -17.48
N VAL A 47 -12.38 -16.40 -17.68
CA VAL A 47 -11.65 -16.13 -18.92
C VAL A 47 -10.27 -16.76 -18.90
N PHE A 48 -9.55 -16.61 -17.79
CA PHE A 48 -8.15 -17.05 -17.68
C PHE A 48 -7.97 -18.25 -16.75
N GLY A 49 -8.91 -18.55 -15.86
CA GLY A 49 -8.72 -19.50 -14.76
C GLY A 49 -7.98 -18.88 -13.59
N ASP A 50 -6.67 -18.70 -13.73
CA ASP A 50 -5.80 -18.10 -12.70
C ASP A 50 -4.77 -17.12 -13.32
N PRO A 51 -4.17 -16.21 -12.53
CA PRO A 51 -3.26 -15.20 -13.05
C PRO A 51 -2.05 -15.73 -13.83
N SER A 52 -1.59 -16.95 -13.54
CA SER A 52 -0.41 -17.52 -14.21
C SER A 52 -0.66 -17.88 -15.67
N ARG A 53 -1.93 -18.00 -16.08
CA ARG A 53 -2.34 -18.25 -17.47
C ARG A 53 -2.47 -16.97 -18.30
N LEU A 54 -2.63 -15.82 -17.63
CA LEU A 54 -2.61 -14.51 -18.28
C LEU A 54 -1.17 -14.02 -18.50
N VAL A 55 -0.33 -14.16 -17.47
CA VAL A 55 1.05 -13.62 -17.46
C VAL A 55 2.03 -14.59 -18.12
N ARG A 56 2.78 -14.13 -19.13
CA ARG A 56 3.75 -14.98 -19.85
C ARG A 56 4.94 -15.45 -19.02
N ARG A 57 5.41 -14.63 -18.09
CA ARG A 57 6.56 -14.95 -17.24
C ARG A 57 6.11 -15.74 -16.02
N ARG A 58 6.87 -16.79 -15.69
CA ARG A 58 6.55 -17.67 -14.55
C ARG A 58 6.47 -16.90 -13.23
N MET A 59 5.28 -16.92 -12.63
CA MET A 59 4.99 -16.22 -11.37
C MET A 59 5.32 -17.08 -10.15
N ILE A 60 5.74 -16.45 -9.04
CA ILE A 60 6.01 -17.16 -7.76
C ILE A 60 4.68 -17.32 -7.02
N PRO A 61 4.28 -18.54 -6.61
CA PRO A 61 3.06 -18.73 -5.83
C PRO A 61 3.08 -17.90 -4.54
N ARG A 62 1.93 -17.39 -4.13
CA ARG A 62 1.69 -16.81 -2.80
C ARG A 62 0.68 -17.66 -2.04
N THR A 63 0.41 -17.30 -0.78
CA THR A 63 -0.70 -17.91 -0.03
C THR A 63 -2.04 -17.65 -0.72
N GLY A 64 -2.87 -18.68 -0.84
CA GLY A 64 -4.18 -18.59 -1.51
C GLY A 64 -4.07 -18.59 -3.04
N LYS A 65 -4.97 -17.86 -3.71
CA LYS A 65 -5.04 -17.76 -5.18
C LYS A 65 -4.18 -16.65 -5.78
N SER A 66 -3.25 -16.10 -4.99
CA SER A 66 -2.41 -14.98 -5.42
C SER A 66 -1.05 -15.42 -5.94
N PHE A 67 -0.52 -14.64 -6.86
CA PHE A 67 0.76 -14.89 -7.50
C PHE A 67 1.62 -13.64 -7.47
N GLN A 68 2.90 -13.80 -7.14
CA GLN A 68 3.86 -12.72 -7.20
C GLN A 68 4.18 -12.41 -8.67
N SER A 69 3.88 -11.19 -9.07
CA SER A 69 4.14 -10.64 -10.40
C SER A 69 5.65 -10.45 -10.62
N PRO A 70 6.14 -10.69 -11.86
CA PRO A 70 7.49 -10.33 -12.28
C PRO A 70 7.84 -8.86 -12.06
N ALA A 71 6.84 -7.97 -12.03
CA ALA A 71 7.04 -6.54 -11.79
C ALA A 71 7.24 -6.20 -10.30
N GLY A 72 7.21 -7.16 -9.38
CA GLY A 72 7.46 -6.92 -7.95
C GLY A 72 6.24 -7.02 -7.05
N GLY A 73 5.03 -6.90 -7.59
CA GLY A 73 3.78 -6.94 -6.84
C GLY A 73 3.11 -8.31 -6.84
N ALA A 74 1.80 -8.35 -6.62
CA ALA A 74 0.99 -9.55 -6.76
C ALA A 74 -0.21 -9.31 -7.68
N ILE A 75 -0.66 -10.38 -8.34
CA ILE A 75 -1.90 -10.39 -9.12
C ILE A 75 -2.76 -11.54 -8.60
N TYR A 76 -4.06 -11.30 -8.46
CA TYR A 76 -5.04 -12.32 -8.16
C TYR A 76 -6.40 -11.96 -8.73
N PHE A 77 -7.25 -12.98 -8.87
CA PHE A 77 -8.64 -12.82 -9.24
C PHE A 77 -9.48 -13.11 -8.00
N ASP A 78 -10.26 -12.13 -7.56
CA ASP A 78 -11.18 -12.29 -6.44
C ASP A 78 -12.56 -11.73 -6.82
N THR A 79 -13.61 -12.47 -6.51
CA THR A 79 -15.00 -12.04 -6.73
C THR A 79 -15.31 -11.44 -8.10
N GLY A 80 -14.64 -11.88 -9.18
CA GLY A 80 -14.89 -11.40 -10.53
C GLY A 80 -14.18 -10.09 -10.91
N VAL A 81 -13.19 -9.64 -10.13
CA VAL A 81 -12.28 -8.54 -10.48
C VAL A 81 -10.84 -9.03 -10.60
N ILE A 82 -10.02 -8.29 -11.36
CA ILE A 82 -8.56 -8.45 -11.33
C ILE A 82 -8.02 -7.50 -10.27
N GLU A 83 -7.28 -8.06 -9.30
CA GLU A 83 -6.59 -7.27 -8.29
C GLU A 83 -5.09 -7.25 -8.56
N VAL A 84 -4.51 -6.06 -8.47
CA VAL A 84 -3.05 -5.88 -8.46
C VAL A 84 -2.63 -5.24 -7.14
N ALA A 85 -1.61 -5.81 -6.51
CA ALA A 85 -1.09 -5.34 -5.23
C ALA A 85 0.38 -4.97 -5.36
N THR A 86 0.82 -3.90 -4.68
CA THR A 86 2.23 -3.54 -4.60
C THR A 86 2.99 -4.54 -3.73
N PRO A 87 4.33 -4.67 -3.90
CA PRO A 87 5.13 -5.11 -2.77
C PRO A 87 4.97 -4.12 -1.61
N ILE A 88 5.18 -4.60 -0.39
CA ILE A 88 5.20 -3.73 0.78
C ILE A 88 6.44 -2.84 0.77
N VAL A 89 6.25 -1.59 1.18
CA VAL A 89 7.31 -0.57 1.28
C VAL A 89 7.39 -0.13 2.74
N GLU A 90 8.60 -0.05 3.27
CA GLU A 90 8.85 0.47 4.62
C GLU A 90 8.29 1.88 4.76
N LEU A 91 7.65 2.17 5.90
CA LEU A 91 7.06 3.48 6.23
C LEU A 91 8.16 4.48 6.60
N GLU A 92 9.01 4.80 5.62
CA GLU A 92 10.14 5.74 5.66
C GLU A 92 9.86 6.92 4.68
N PRO A 93 10.60 8.05 4.77
CA PRO A 93 10.46 9.14 3.79
C PRO A 93 10.48 8.64 2.33
N GLY A 94 9.53 9.14 1.54
CA GLY A 94 9.28 8.75 0.15
C GLY A 94 8.47 7.46 -0.01
N CYS A 95 7.98 6.83 1.06
CA CYS A 95 7.21 5.57 0.98
C CYS A 95 5.95 5.69 0.12
N CYS A 96 5.20 6.78 0.24
CA CYS A 96 3.97 7.00 -0.51
C CYS A 96 4.26 7.10 -2.01
N TYR A 97 5.32 7.82 -2.39
CA TYR A 97 5.75 7.90 -3.79
C TYR A 97 6.13 6.52 -4.32
N ARG A 98 6.94 5.75 -3.57
CA ARG A 98 7.35 4.40 -3.98
C ARG A 98 6.14 3.49 -4.15
N ALA A 99 5.21 3.49 -3.19
CA ALA A 99 4.01 2.66 -3.23
C ALA A 99 3.11 3.01 -4.43
N THR A 100 2.83 4.31 -4.66
CA THR A 100 2.08 4.75 -5.83
C THR A 100 2.79 4.38 -7.13
N ARG A 101 4.11 4.62 -7.22
CA ARG A 101 4.91 4.24 -8.40
C ARG A 101 4.79 2.74 -8.69
N LEU A 102 5.00 1.91 -7.66
CA LEU A 102 4.96 0.46 -7.77
C LEU A 102 3.59 -0.04 -8.22
N LEU A 103 2.50 0.58 -7.76
CA LEU A 103 1.15 0.20 -8.17
C LEU A 103 0.95 0.44 -9.67
N TRP A 104 1.29 1.63 -10.14
CA TRP A 104 1.20 1.98 -11.57
C TRP A 104 2.15 1.15 -12.44
N GLU A 105 3.32 0.75 -11.94
CA GLU A 105 4.19 -0.22 -12.62
C GLU A 105 3.55 -1.60 -12.72
N GLN A 106 2.82 -2.07 -11.68
CA GLN A 106 2.06 -3.32 -11.76
C GLN A 106 0.90 -3.21 -12.76
N ILE A 107 0.17 -2.10 -12.73
CA ILE A 107 -0.94 -1.84 -13.66
C ILE A 107 -0.43 -1.85 -15.10
N ARG A 108 0.68 -1.15 -15.39
CA ARG A 108 1.32 -1.16 -16.71
C ARG A 108 1.71 -2.57 -17.13
N TYR A 109 2.33 -3.33 -16.22
CA TYR A 109 2.72 -4.71 -16.50
C TYR A 109 1.50 -5.58 -16.84
N LEU A 110 0.43 -5.50 -16.04
CA LEU A 110 -0.81 -6.21 -16.30
C LEU A 110 -1.43 -5.82 -17.66
N ARG A 111 -1.47 -4.52 -17.98
CA ARG A 111 -1.99 -4.03 -19.27
C ARG A 111 -1.24 -4.65 -20.44
N VAL A 112 0.10 -4.68 -20.39
CA VAL A 112 0.93 -5.29 -21.45
C VAL A 112 0.65 -6.79 -21.61
N GLU A 113 0.50 -7.54 -20.50
CA GLU A 113 0.15 -8.96 -20.57
C GLU A 113 -1.27 -9.17 -21.11
N LEU A 114 -2.21 -8.28 -20.76
CA LEU A 114 -3.58 -8.29 -21.25
C LEU A 114 -3.65 -7.98 -22.75
N ASP A 115 -2.92 -6.97 -23.24
CA ASP A 115 -2.80 -6.63 -24.67
C ASP A 115 -2.28 -7.81 -25.48
N HIS A 116 -1.24 -8.46 -24.97
CA HIS A 116 -0.65 -9.62 -25.62
C HIS A 116 -1.59 -10.82 -25.62
N TRP A 117 -2.35 -11.03 -24.55
CA TRP A 117 -3.39 -12.06 -24.53
C TRP A 117 -4.52 -11.74 -25.51
N ALA A 118 -5.01 -10.49 -25.52
CA ALA A 118 -6.10 -10.04 -26.38
C ALA A 118 -5.75 -10.22 -27.87
N LYS A 119 -4.54 -9.79 -28.27
CA LYS A 119 -4.02 -9.98 -29.64
C LYS A 119 -3.96 -11.45 -30.05
N ARG A 120 -3.50 -12.34 -29.17
CA ARG A 120 -3.44 -13.79 -29.46
C ARG A 120 -4.80 -14.45 -29.62
N ASN A 121 -5.84 -13.89 -29.00
CA ASN A 121 -7.20 -14.44 -29.01
C ASN A 121 -8.15 -13.66 -29.92
N GLY A 122 -7.64 -12.74 -30.75
CA GLY A 122 -8.45 -11.97 -31.70
C GLY A 122 -9.59 -11.19 -31.05
N CYS A 123 -9.37 -10.63 -29.85
CA CYS A 123 -10.38 -9.87 -29.11
C CYS A 123 -9.82 -8.56 -28.55
N GLU A 124 -10.72 -7.72 -28.05
CA GLU A 124 -10.36 -6.51 -27.31
C GLU A 124 -10.56 -6.74 -25.81
N CYS A 125 -9.65 -6.21 -25.01
CA CYS A 125 -9.73 -6.26 -23.56
C CYS A 125 -9.52 -4.87 -22.95
N CYS A 126 -10.34 -4.50 -21.97
CA CYS A 126 -10.19 -3.26 -21.20
C CYS A 126 -10.19 -3.54 -19.69
N LEU A 127 -9.42 -2.74 -18.96
CA LEU A 127 -9.44 -2.73 -17.50
C LEU A 127 -10.22 -1.50 -17.04
N GLN A 128 -11.39 -1.70 -16.48
CA GLN A 128 -12.15 -0.61 -15.88
C GLN A 128 -11.81 -0.49 -14.39
N GLY A 129 -11.33 0.67 -13.96
CA GLY A 129 -11.02 0.99 -12.56
C GLY A 129 -12.23 0.82 -11.66
N PHE A 130 -12.07 0.03 -10.58
CA PHE A 130 -13.15 -0.27 -9.64
C PHE A 130 -12.87 0.26 -8.23
N SER A 131 -11.69 0.00 -7.66
CA SER A 131 -11.36 0.49 -6.32
C SER A 131 -9.84 0.60 -6.11
N THR A 132 -9.46 1.32 -5.05
CA THR A 132 -8.08 1.31 -4.55
C THR A 132 -8.08 1.15 -3.04
N HIS A 133 -7.21 0.26 -2.54
CA HIS A 133 -7.02 -0.04 -1.13
C HIS A 133 -5.66 0.44 -0.65
N TYR A 134 -5.67 1.29 0.36
CA TYR A 134 -4.48 1.82 1.02
C TYR A 134 -4.28 1.07 2.34
N ASN A 135 -3.24 0.25 2.41
CA ASN A 135 -2.99 -0.61 3.55
C ASN A 135 -1.76 -0.13 4.34
N PHE A 136 -1.90 -0.02 5.66
CA PHE A 136 -0.86 0.46 6.57
C PHE A 136 -0.68 -0.48 7.74
N SER A 137 0.51 -1.06 7.90
CA SER A 137 0.85 -1.77 9.14
C SER A 137 1.31 -0.79 10.21
N PHE A 138 1.08 -1.15 11.45
CA PHE A 138 1.59 -0.40 12.59
C PHE A 138 2.02 -1.37 13.69
N PRO A 139 3.11 -1.06 14.40
CA PRO A 139 3.66 -1.95 15.40
C PRO A 139 2.73 -1.97 16.63
N ASN A 140 2.55 -3.16 17.19
CA ASN A 140 1.50 -3.41 18.17
C ASN A 140 1.88 -3.09 19.63
N VAL A 141 2.66 -2.03 19.84
CA VAL A 141 3.51 -1.87 21.04
C VAL A 141 2.77 -1.24 22.23
N ARG A 142 1.59 -0.62 22.01
CA ARG A 142 0.82 0.07 23.06
C ARG A 142 -0.67 -0.29 23.03
N ARG A 143 -0.99 -1.58 23.15
CA ARG A 143 -2.40 -2.03 23.25
C ARG A 143 -2.97 -1.69 24.61
N SER A 144 -4.12 -1.02 24.63
CA SER A 144 -4.97 -0.86 25.81
C SER A 144 -6.43 -0.96 25.41
N LYS A 145 -7.35 -0.97 26.39
CA LYS A 145 -8.81 -0.88 26.14
C LYS A 145 -9.17 0.32 25.25
N PHE A 146 -8.38 1.40 25.30
CA PHE A 146 -8.59 2.64 24.55
C PHE A 146 -7.70 2.78 23.31
N ARG A 147 -6.70 1.89 23.15
CA ARG A 147 -5.75 1.89 22.02
C ARG A 147 -5.72 0.54 21.32
N ASN A 148 -6.61 0.35 20.36
CA ASN A 148 -6.65 -0.85 19.52
C ASN A 148 -7.05 -0.51 18.07
N ALA A 149 -6.79 -1.44 17.14
CA ALA A 149 -7.04 -1.23 15.71
C ALA A 149 -8.49 -0.85 15.39
N THR A 150 -9.46 -1.43 16.10
CA THR A 150 -10.89 -1.12 15.90
C THR A 150 -11.20 0.32 16.29
N LYS A 151 -10.74 0.78 17.47
CA LYS A 151 -10.92 2.18 17.89
C LYS A 151 -10.17 3.17 17.00
N LEU A 152 -8.95 2.81 16.58
CA LEU A 152 -8.19 3.60 15.61
C LEU A 152 -8.97 3.78 14.30
N ALA A 153 -9.46 2.67 13.73
CA ALA A 153 -10.25 2.71 12.50
C ALA A 153 -11.57 3.47 12.69
N TYR A 154 -12.22 3.35 13.85
CA TYR A 154 -13.42 4.12 14.16
C TYR A 154 -13.14 5.62 14.16
N LEU A 155 -12.12 6.06 14.91
CA LEU A 155 -11.70 7.46 14.97
C LEU A 155 -11.31 7.99 13.57
N LEU A 156 -10.51 7.23 12.81
CA LEU A 156 -10.12 7.61 11.45
C LEU A 156 -11.31 7.68 10.48
N THR A 157 -12.41 6.98 10.76
CA THR A 157 -13.66 7.12 9.97
C THR A 157 -14.29 8.50 10.15
N HIS A 158 -13.96 9.25 11.20
CA HIS A 158 -14.38 10.63 11.37
C HIS A 158 -13.39 11.67 10.79
N ILE A 159 -12.17 11.25 10.43
CA ILE A 159 -11.09 12.15 9.99
C ILE A 159 -10.87 12.03 8.48
N LEU A 160 -10.73 10.80 7.99
CA LEU A 160 -10.28 10.54 6.62
C LEU A 160 -11.31 10.83 5.51
N PRO A 161 -12.64 10.64 5.69
CA PRO A 161 -13.55 10.64 4.55
C PRO A 161 -13.54 11.92 3.72
N VAL A 162 -13.65 13.09 4.33
CA VAL A 162 -13.74 14.36 3.56
C VAL A 162 -12.47 14.61 2.72
N PRO A 163 -11.26 14.54 3.29
CA PRO A 163 -10.01 14.58 2.51
C PRO A 163 -9.92 13.51 1.42
N VAL A 164 -10.26 12.26 1.72
CA VAL A 164 -10.17 11.15 0.75
C VAL A 164 -11.22 11.27 -0.36
N ILE A 165 -12.41 11.81 -0.07
CA ILE A 165 -13.43 12.12 -1.07
C ILE A 165 -12.86 13.09 -2.11
N LEU A 166 -12.26 14.20 -1.66
CA LEU A 166 -11.67 15.18 -2.58
C LEU A 166 -10.46 14.64 -3.36
N LEU A 167 -9.65 13.76 -2.77
CA LEU A 167 -8.42 13.29 -3.40
C LEU A 167 -8.57 12.02 -4.25
N ALA A 168 -9.59 11.18 -4.01
CA ALA A 168 -9.65 9.83 -4.59
C ALA A 168 -10.99 9.43 -5.19
N THR A 169 -12.01 10.27 -5.10
CA THR A 169 -13.38 9.91 -5.53
C THR A 169 -13.85 10.80 -6.67
N ASN A 170 -14.91 10.37 -7.36
CA ASN A 170 -15.54 11.06 -8.48
C ASN A 170 -17.07 11.05 -8.30
N ARG A 171 -17.78 11.62 -9.28
CA ARG A 171 -19.25 11.78 -9.27
C ARG A 171 -20.05 10.47 -9.16
N GLN A 172 -19.45 9.32 -9.51
CA GLN A 172 -20.06 7.99 -9.43
C GLN A 172 -19.59 7.16 -8.22
N SER A 173 -18.70 7.71 -7.39
CA SER A 173 -18.22 6.99 -6.21
C SER A 173 -19.33 6.76 -5.19
N SER A 174 -19.24 5.66 -4.44
CA SER A 174 -20.31 5.23 -3.52
C SER A 174 -19.96 5.36 -2.03
N ALA A 175 -18.68 5.24 -1.69
CA ALA A 175 -18.23 5.27 -0.31
C ALA A 175 -16.72 5.46 -0.16
N VAL A 176 -16.32 5.93 1.02
CA VAL A 176 -14.97 5.72 1.57
C VAL A 176 -15.08 4.73 2.73
N GLY A 177 -14.23 3.71 2.74
CA GLY A 177 -14.21 2.68 3.78
C GLY A 177 -12.96 2.77 4.65
N VAL A 178 -13.12 2.49 5.94
CA VAL A 178 -12.00 2.40 6.90
C VAL A 178 -12.17 1.12 7.70
N ARG A 179 -11.19 0.23 7.58
CA ARG A 179 -11.31 -1.16 8.02
C ARG A 179 -10.15 -1.57 8.91
N PRO A 180 -10.41 -1.99 10.16
CA PRO A 180 -9.38 -2.57 10.98
C PRO A 180 -9.06 -3.98 10.48
N ARG A 181 -7.78 -4.33 10.58
CA ARG A 181 -7.26 -5.70 10.52
C ARG A 181 -6.40 -5.93 11.76
N ARG A 182 -6.01 -7.18 12.00
CA ARG A 182 -5.31 -7.59 13.23
C ARG A 182 -4.08 -6.71 13.55
N THR A 183 -3.30 -6.34 12.54
CA THR A 183 -2.05 -5.56 12.65
C THR A 183 -1.91 -4.50 11.56
N ARG A 184 -3.01 -4.16 10.88
CA ARG A 184 -3.02 -3.16 9.81
C ARG A 184 -4.35 -2.41 9.76
N LEU A 185 -4.33 -1.25 9.12
CA LEU A 185 -5.49 -0.50 8.70
C LEU A 185 -5.60 -0.62 7.18
N GLU A 186 -6.82 -0.72 6.69
CA GLU A 186 -7.11 -0.65 5.26
C GLU A 186 -8.12 0.49 5.04
N VAL A 187 -7.79 1.42 4.16
CA VAL A 187 -8.68 2.49 3.71
C VAL A 187 -9.02 2.21 2.26
N THR A 188 -10.30 2.21 1.92
CA THR A 188 -10.78 1.87 0.58
C THR A 188 -11.50 3.07 -0.02
N ALA A 189 -11.15 3.40 -1.25
CA ALA A 189 -11.85 4.40 -2.05
C ALA A 189 -12.06 3.86 -3.47
N ASP A 190 -12.69 4.67 -4.32
CA ASP A 190 -12.75 4.40 -5.75
C ASP A 190 -11.33 4.33 -6.34
N PHE A 191 -11.18 3.70 -7.52
CA PHE A 191 -9.91 3.79 -8.24
C PHE A 191 -9.62 5.26 -8.56
N THR A 192 -8.36 5.67 -8.59
CA THR A 192 -7.97 7.05 -8.92
C THR A 192 -7.07 7.02 -10.15
N PRO A 193 -7.57 7.29 -11.38
CA PRO A 193 -6.78 7.24 -12.61
C PRO A 193 -5.85 8.45 -12.78
N ASP A 194 -5.38 9.02 -11.68
CA ASP A 194 -4.45 10.13 -11.63
C ASP A 194 -3.35 9.77 -10.61
N PRO A 195 -2.10 9.52 -11.05
CA PRO A 195 -1.01 9.19 -10.14
C PRO A 195 -0.69 10.29 -9.13
N ALA A 196 -0.94 11.56 -9.45
CA ALA A 196 -0.67 12.68 -8.56
C ALA A 196 -1.67 12.73 -7.39
N LEU A 197 -2.95 12.57 -7.69
CA LEU A 197 -4.05 12.45 -6.72
C LEU A 197 -3.98 11.16 -5.91
N MET A 198 -3.62 10.03 -6.53
CA MET A 198 -3.38 8.77 -5.80
C MET A 198 -2.23 8.89 -4.80
N LEU A 199 -1.14 9.56 -5.18
CA LEU A 199 -0.02 9.86 -4.26
C LEU A 199 -0.47 10.85 -3.17
N ALA A 200 -1.23 11.89 -3.50
CA ALA A 200 -1.79 12.81 -2.52
C ALA A 200 -2.66 12.09 -1.48
N THR A 201 -3.56 11.22 -1.93
CA THR A 201 -4.40 10.37 -1.09
C THR A 201 -3.56 9.47 -0.18
N CYS A 202 -2.59 8.77 -0.77
CA CYS A 202 -1.67 7.89 -0.06
C CYS A 202 -0.91 8.65 1.04
N ALA A 203 -0.37 9.83 0.73
CA ALA A 203 0.37 10.67 1.67
C ALA A 203 -0.52 11.23 2.78
N PHE A 204 -1.73 11.69 2.45
CA PHE A 204 -2.68 12.17 3.44
C PHE A 204 -3.04 11.08 4.45
N ILE A 205 -3.47 9.90 3.97
CA ILE A 205 -3.87 8.79 4.84
C ILE A 205 -2.69 8.37 5.72
N ALA A 206 -1.51 8.19 5.12
CA ALA A 206 -0.32 7.77 5.85
C ALA A 206 0.06 8.78 6.95
N GLY A 207 0.01 10.09 6.65
CA GLY A 207 0.33 11.15 7.59
C GLY A 207 -0.70 11.25 8.72
N ALA A 208 -1.99 11.13 8.40
CA ALA A 208 -3.06 11.09 9.38
C ALA A 208 -2.93 9.88 10.31
N VAL A 209 -2.69 8.68 9.77
CA VAL A 209 -2.48 7.46 10.57
C VAL A 209 -1.28 7.61 11.50
N GLU A 210 -0.12 8.05 10.99
CA GLU A 210 1.10 8.27 11.78
C GLU A 210 0.93 9.33 12.88
N THR A 211 0.06 10.31 12.66
CA THR A 211 -0.25 11.36 13.63
C THR A 211 -1.19 10.83 14.70
N VAL A 212 -2.31 10.22 14.31
CA VAL A 212 -3.31 9.68 15.24
C VAL A 212 -2.73 8.57 16.12
N LEU A 213 -1.82 7.75 15.59
CA LEU A 213 -1.10 6.75 16.39
C LEU A 213 -0.33 7.36 17.57
N ARG A 214 -0.02 8.66 17.56
CA ARG A 214 0.68 9.39 18.63
C ARG A 214 -0.24 10.08 19.61
N TRP A 215 -1.54 10.20 19.30
CA TRP A 215 -2.51 10.74 20.25
C TRP A 215 -2.59 9.87 21.50
N GLU A 216 -3.10 10.41 22.60
CA GLU A 216 -3.19 9.73 23.90
C GLU A 216 -4.03 8.44 23.81
N ASP A 217 -5.23 8.54 23.24
CA ASP A 217 -6.17 7.44 23.01
C ASP A 217 -6.86 7.57 21.63
N PHE A 218 -7.74 6.62 21.29
CA PHE A 218 -8.49 6.62 20.01
C PHE A 218 -9.99 6.92 20.19
N GLY A 219 -10.36 7.74 21.16
CA GLY A 219 -11.71 8.22 21.42
C GLY A 219 -12.04 9.50 20.66
N LEU A 220 -13.34 9.77 20.47
CA LEU A 220 -13.80 10.91 19.66
C LEU A 220 -13.52 12.28 20.30
N ARG A 221 -13.26 12.35 21.62
CA ARG A 221 -12.84 13.60 22.28
C ARG A 221 -11.51 14.12 21.73
N GLN A 222 -10.71 13.25 21.13
CA GLN A 222 -9.46 13.63 20.47
C GLN A 222 -9.71 14.50 19.22
N LEU A 223 -10.88 14.42 18.59
CA LEU A 223 -11.22 15.28 17.46
C LEU A 223 -11.25 16.75 17.89
N ASP A 224 -11.95 17.06 18.97
CA ASP A 224 -12.09 18.42 19.48
C ASP A 224 -10.74 18.94 20.02
N ARG A 225 -9.98 18.10 20.75
CA ARG A 225 -8.63 18.43 21.24
C ARG A 225 -7.61 18.75 20.15
N ASN A 226 -7.78 18.17 18.96
CA ASN A 226 -6.87 18.37 17.82
C ASN A 226 -7.48 19.27 16.73
N GLY A 227 -8.57 19.99 17.04
CA GLY A 227 -9.20 20.94 16.11
C GLY A 227 -9.72 20.30 14.83
N ILE A 228 -10.15 19.04 14.86
CA ILE A 228 -10.70 18.36 13.69
C ILE A 228 -12.17 18.79 13.49
N PRO A 229 -12.55 19.36 12.34
CA PRO A 229 -13.93 19.76 12.07
C PRO A 229 -14.86 18.53 12.01
N ARG A 230 -16.09 18.69 12.51
CA ARG A 230 -17.06 17.59 12.64
C ARG A 230 -18.39 17.95 12.02
N ILE A 231 -18.70 17.32 10.89
CA ILE A 231 -19.99 17.47 10.22
C ILE A 231 -21.12 16.95 11.11
N THR A 232 -22.26 17.63 11.07
CA THR A 232 -23.51 17.23 11.73
C THR A 232 -24.72 17.44 10.80
N PRO A 233 -25.64 16.47 10.69
CA PRO A 233 -25.54 15.11 11.23
C PRO A 233 -24.45 14.31 10.50
N PHE A 234 -23.79 13.39 11.22
CA PHE A 234 -22.88 12.41 10.64
C PHE A 234 -23.25 11.00 11.10
N ARG A 235 -23.68 10.15 10.16
CA ARG A 235 -24.18 8.80 10.45
C ARG A 235 -23.22 7.74 9.92
N LEU A 236 -22.50 7.07 10.82
CA LEU A 236 -21.64 5.95 10.45
C LEU A 236 -22.48 4.69 10.23
N ARG A 237 -22.15 3.94 9.18
CA ARG A 237 -22.66 2.59 8.97
C ARG A 237 -21.52 1.59 9.12
N LYS A 238 -21.78 0.51 9.87
CA LYS A 238 -20.91 -0.66 9.85
C LYS A 238 -20.91 -1.23 8.44
N HIS A 239 -19.78 -1.75 8.01
CA HIS A 239 -19.69 -2.42 6.72
C HIS A 239 -20.57 -3.68 6.73
N SER A 240 -21.41 -3.87 5.72
CA SER A 240 -22.45 -4.93 5.68
C SER A 240 -21.89 -6.36 5.75
N SER A 241 -20.80 -6.63 5.02
CA SER A 241 -20.20 -7.97 4.92
C SER A 241 -18.79 -8.10 5.52
N ARG A 242 -18.22 -7.01 6.06
CA ARG A 242 -16.81 -6.96 6.47
C ARG A 242 -16.64 -6.22 7.79
N ARG A 243 -15.49 -6.37 8.44
CA ARG A 243 -15.13 -5.53 9.60
C ARG A 243 -14.82 -4.10 9.15
N GLY A 244 -15.25 -3.12 9.93
CA GLY A 244 -14.99 -1.69 9.72
C GLY A 244 -16.24 -0.89 9.40
N TRP A 245 -16.03 0.29 8.83
CA TRP A 245 -17.08 1.25 8.54
C TRP A 245 -17.01 1.72 7.09
N ARG A 246 -18.17 2.11 6.56
CA ARG A 246 -18.30 2.77 5.27
C ARG A 246 -19.00 4.10 5.48
N VAL A 247 -18.40 5.15 4.93
CA VAL A 247 -18.98 6.48 4.85
C VAL A 247 -19.55 6.63 3.46
N THR A 248 -20.88 6.69 3.38
CA THR A 248 -21.64 6.71 2.13
C THR A 248 -22.34 8.04 1.95
N VAL A 249 -23.09 8.20 0.86
CA VAL A 249 -23.94 9.38 0.63
C VAL A 249 -24.87 9.70 1.81
N HIS A 250 -25.36 8.67 2.51
CA HIS A 250 -26.27 8.81 3.65
C HIS A 250 -25.56 9.11 4.97
N SER A 251 -24.22 9.13 4.97
CA SER A 251 -23.45 9.50 6.16
C SER A 251 -23.42 11.00 6.39
N PHE A 252 -23.72 11.80 5.36
CA PHE A 252 -23.73 13.26 5.41
C PHE A 252 -25.15 13.80 5.21
N GLY A 253 -25.40 15.06 5.59
CA GLY A 253 -26.67 15.73 5.31
C GLY A 253 -26.91 16.04 3.82
N ARG A 254 -25.85 16.03 3.00
CA ARG A 254 -25.88 16.22 1.54
C ARG A 254 -24.95 15.21 0.87
N ASN A 255 -25.30 14.76 -0.34
CA ASN A 255 -24.49 13.80 -1.09
C ASN A 255 -23.12 14.42 -1.45
N PRO A 256 -22.00 13.94 -0.87
CA PRO A 256 -20.69 14.55 -1.05
C PRO A 256 -20.10 14.30 -2.45
N PHE A 257 -20.65 13.36 -3.22
CA PHE A 257 -20.17 13.04 -4.57
C PHE A 257 -20.92 13.84 -5.64
N ALA A 258 -22.19 14.21 -5.39
CA ALA A 258 -23.03 14.91 -6.37
C ALA A 258 -23.14 16.42 -6.11
N ALA A 259 -23.00 16.87 -4.86
CA ALA A 259 -23.11 18.29 -4.52
C ALA A 259 -21.90 19.11 -5.02
N ASP A 260 -22.06 20.43 -5.06
CA ASP A 260 -20.93 21.34 -5.23
C ASP A 260 -20.03 21.28 -3.99
N ILE A 261 -18.79 20.83 -4.19
CA ILE A 261 -17.80 20.61 -3.14
C ILE A 261 -17.17 21.90 -2.60
N SER A 262 -17.36 23.02 -3.32
CA SER A 262 -16.87 24.36 -2.98
C SER A 262 -17.96 25.21 -2.32
N ALA A 263 -19.24 24.86 -2.49
CA ALA A 263 -20.35 25.55 -1.84
C ALA A 263 -20.44 25.22 -0.32
N PRO A 264 -20.82 26.18 0.53
CA PRO A 264 -20.96 25.97 1.97
C PRO A 264 -22.24 25.19 2.28
N LEU A 265 -22.19 23.85 2.17
CA LEU A 265 -23.38 22.99 2.30
C LEU A 265 -23.38 22.09 3.54
N TRP A 266 -22.24 21.96 4.25
CA TRP A 266 -22.10 21.03 5.37
C TRP A 266 -22.01 21.77 6.69
N LYS A 267 -23.05 21.57 7.52
CA LYS A 267 -23.10 22.11 8.87
C LYS A 267 -22.14 21.34 9.77
N LEU A 268 -21.35 22.07 10.55
CA LEU A 268 -20.49 21.54 11.59
C LEU A 268 -21.18 21.53 12.95
N ARG A 269 -20.62 20.78 13.91
CA ARG A 269 -21.12 20.74 15.30
C ARG A 269 -21.05 22.08 16.02
N ASP A 270 -20.14 22.95 15.63
CA ASP A 270 -19.99 24.33 16.12
C ASP A 270 -20.90 25.33 15.38
N CYS A 271 -21.90 24.82 14.65
CA CYS A 271 -22.88 25.57 13.86
C CYS A 271 -22.33 26.29 12.62
N ARG A 272 -21.02 26.26 12.34
CA ARG A 272 -20.48 26.80 11.09
C ARG A 272 -20.99 26.01 9.89
N LEU A 273 -21.18 26.69 8.78
CA LEU A 273 -21.57 26.09 7.50
C LEU A 273 -20.39 26.21 6.54
N LEU A 274 -19.77 25.09 6.18
CA LEU A 274 -18.55 25.05 5.37
C LEU A 274 -18.71 24.17 4.14
N SER A 275 -17.84 24.40 3.16
CA SER A 275 -17.68 23.52 1.99
C SER A 275 -16.83 22.29 2.34
N LEU A 276 -16.90 21.22 1.54
CA LEU A 276 -16.02 20.06 1.74
C LEU A 276 -14.55 20.45 1.62
N ARG A 277 -14.23 21.38 0.72
CA ARG A 277 -12.89 21.97 0.55
C ARG A 277 -12.39 22.65 1.83
N ALA A 278 -13.19 23.54 2.41
CA ALA A 278 -12.86 24.22 3.67
C ALA A 278 -12.68 23.21 4.83
N ILE A 279 -13.57 22.22 4.94
CA ILE A 279 -13.47 21.16 5.95
C ILE A 279 -12.17 20.33 5.77
N ALA A 280 -11.81 19.98 4.54
CA ALA A 280 -10.58 19.26 4.25
C ALA A 280 -9.33 20.10 4.54
N ALA A 281 -9.37 21.40 4.24
CA ALA A 281 -8.29 22.33 4.53
C ALA A 281 -8.05 22.46 6.04
N GLU A 282 -9.10 22.63 6.85
CA GLU A 282 -9.01 22.63 8.31
C GLU A 282 -8.49 21.27 8.83
N THR A 283 -8.99 20.16 8.26
CA THR A 283 -8.54 18.81 8.63
C THR A 283 -7.07 18.57 8.31
N LEU A 284 -6.50 19.22 7.28
CA LEU A 284 -5.09 19.06 6.89
C LEU A 284 -4.11 19.61 7.92
N ILE A 285 -4.49 20.67 8.65
CA ILE A 285 -3.62 21.44 9.55
C ILE A 285 -2.85 20.54 10.52
N PRO A 286 -3.48 19.69 11.35
CA PRO A 286 -2.77 18.87 12.34
C PRO A 286 -1.89 17.78 11.71
N PHE A 287 -2.12 17.40 10.45
CA PHE A 287 -1.40 16.31 9.78
C PHE A 287 -0.25 16.79 8.89
N ARG A 288 -0.21 18.09 8.57
CA ARG A 288 0.70 18.68 7.57
C ARG A 288 2.18 18.34 7.81
N ARG A 289 2.63 18.40 9.06
CA ARG A 289 4.02 18.08 9.45
C ARG A 289 4.37 16.62 9.13
N HIS A 290 3.51 15.68 9.48
CA HIS A 290 3.78 14.26 9.26
C HIS A 290 3.63 13.87 7.78
N ILE A 291 2.66 14.44 7.07
CA ILE A 291 2.51 14.27 5.61
C ILE A 291 3.81 14.71 4.91
N ARG A 292 4.33 15.91 5.23
CA ARG A 292 5.59 16.40 4.66
C ARG A 292 6.78 15.50 4.97
N ARG A 293 6.85 14.95 6.19
CA ARG A 293 7.96 14.07 6.65
C ARG A 293 8.01 12.74 5.89
N ILE A 294 6.86 12.11 5.65
CA ILE A 294 6.80 10.80 4.98
C ILE A 294 6.75 10.91 3.45
N SER A 295 6.36 12.06 2.92
CA SER A 295 6.30 12.36 1.49
C SER A 295 7.33 13.44 1.13
N ASP A 296 6.87 14.57 0.55
CA ASP A 296 7.67 15.75 0.23
C ASP A 296 6.81 17.03 0.26
N SER A 297 7.45 18.21 0.17
CA SER A 297 6.77 19.51 0.19
C SER A 297 5.75 19.63 -0.94
N ASN A 298 6.12 19.33 -2.19
CA ASN A 298 5.21 19.50 -3.32
C ASN A 298 3.99 18.56 -3.25
N THR A 299 4.11 17.39 -2.63
CA THR A 299 2.94 16.51 -2.40
C THR A 299 2.00 17.14 -1.39
N THR A 300 2.55 17.75 -0.34
CA THR A 300 1.78 18.47 0.70
C THR A 300 1.13 19.74 0.14
N GLU A 301 1.86 20.49 -0.69
CA GLU A 301 1.35 21.65 -1.43
C GLU A 301 0.26 21.24 -2.42
N HIS A 302 0.42 20.12 -3.14
CA HIS A 302 -0.62 19.64 -4.03
C HIS A 302 -1.89 19.24 -3.28
N ILE A 303 -1.78 18.58 -2.12
CA ILE A 303 -2.94 18.29 -1.26
C ILE A 303 -3.62 19.60 -0.84
N ALA A 304 -2.84 20.59 -0.39
CA ALA A 304 -3.38 21.89 0.00
C ALA A 304 -4.05 22.64 -1.16
N ALA A 305 -3.43 22.63 -2.35
CA ALA A 305 -3.98 23.23 -3.57
C ALA A 305 -5.27 22.55 -4.00
N VAL A 306 -5.37 21.21 -3.89
CA VAL A 306 -6.67 20.54 -4.09
C VAL A 306 -7.65 21.04 -3.03
N PHE A 307 -7.32 21.09 -1.75
CA PHE A 307 -8.29 21.56 -0.75
C PHE A 307 -8.67 23.04 -0.88
N ALA A 308 -7.81 23.88 -1.45
CA ALA A 308 -8.09 25.29 -1.73
C ALA A 308 -8.91 25.50 -3.02
N GLY A 309 -8.92 24.53 -3.93
CA GLY A 309 -9.53 24.68 -5.27
C GLY A 309 -8.54 25.12 -6.36
N ASP A 310 -7.28 25.38 -6.01
CA ASP A 310 -6.20 25.74 -6.94
C ASP A 310 -5.71 24.56 -7.79
N ALA A 311 -6.05 23.33 -7.39
CA ALA A 311 -5.81 22.12 -8.15
C ALA A 311 -7.08 21.25 -8.22
N ARG A 312 -7.22 20.56 -9.36
CA ARG A 312 -8.42 19.76 -9.66
C ARG A 312 -8.53 18.53 -8.76
N SER A 313 -9.73 18.30 -8.25
CA SER A 313 -10.26 17.03 -7.78
C SER A 313 -10.96 16.33 -8.95
N LEU A 314 -11.12 14.99 -8.90
CA LEU A 314 -11.98 14.30 -9.87
C LEU A 314 -13.47 14.62 -9.67
N LEU A 315 -13.84 15.24 -8.55
CA LEU A 315 -15.18 15.78 -8.31
C LEU A 315 -15.41 17.13 -9.00
N ASP A 316 -14.38 17.78 -9.55
CA ASP A 316 -14.58 19.02 -10.34
C ASP A 316 -15.15 18.75 -11.73
N PHE A 317 -15.07 17.50 -12.20
CA PHE A 317 -15.68 17.09 -13.45
C PHE A 317 -17.17 16.79 -13.25
N GLU A 318 -17.97 17.10 -14.27
CA GLU A 318 -19.40 16.79 -14.30
C GLU A 318 -19.65 15.28 -14.31
N LYS A 319 -18.78 14.52 -14.98
CA LYS A 319 -18.86 13.07 -15.14
C LYS A 319 -17.55 12.40 -14.73
N ARG A 320 -17.63 11.10 -14.40
CA ARG A 320 -16.45 10.28 -14.14
C ARG A 320 -15.54 10.29 -15.39
N PRO A 321 -14.23 10.56 -15.26
CA PRO A 321 -13.30 10.59 -16.40
C PRO A 321 -13.22 9.27 -17.18
N GLU A 322 -13.05 9.34 -18.50
CA GLU A 322 -12.91 8.16 -19.38
C GLU A 322 -11.67 7.32 -19.08
N THR A 323 -10.66 7.89 -18.43
CA THR A 323 -9.46 7.17 -17.97
C THR A 323 -9.77 6.05 -16.96
N TYR A 324 -10.99 6.00 -16.43
CA TYR A 324 -11.48 4.86 -15.65
C TYR A 324 -11.81 3.64 -16.50
N ASP A 325 -12.14 3.80 -17.78
CA ASP A 325 -12.74 2.72 -18.58
C ASP A 325 -11.71 1.91 -19.37
N ASP A 326 -10.46 2.39 -19.46
CA ASP A 326 -9.35 1.63 -20.04
C ASP A 326 -8.00 1.95 -19.36
N VAL A 327 -7.88 1.47 -18.13
CA VAL A 327 -6.74 1.73 -17.26
C VAL A 327 -5.47 1.06 -17.79
N GLY A 328 -4.38 1.83 -17.80
CA GLY A 328 -3.03 1.35 -18.09
C GLY A 328 -2.58 1.49 -19.54
N LYS A 329 -3.46 1.85 -20.49
CA LYS A 329 -3.07 2.17 -21.88
C LYS A 329 -2.18 3.41 -21.95
N GLY A 330 -2.52 4.44 -21.17
CA GLY A 330 -1.71 5.63 -20.95
C GLY A 330 -1.47 5.84 -19.46
N ILE A 331 -0.28 6.30 -19.09
CA ILE A 331 0.00 6.76 -17.72
C ILE A 331 0.57 8.16 -17.82
N ASP A 332 -0.24 9.16 -17.46
CA ASP A 332 0.29 10.50 -17.28
C ASP A 332 0.81 10.69 -15.86
N TRP A 333 2.13 10.62 -15.73
CA TRP A 333 2.82 10.96 -14.48
C TRP A 333 2.84 12.48 -14.20
N GLY A 334 2.30 13.30 -15.12
CA GLY A 334 2.30 14.76 -15.05
C GLY A 334 3.70 15.33 -14.80
N ARG A 335 3.78 16.37 -13.96
CA ARG A 335 5.04 17.03 -13.55
C ARG A 335 5.99 16.12 -12.75
N ARG A 336 5.58 14.91 -12.35
CA ARG A 336 6.36 14.01 -11.47
C ARG A 336 7.28 13.04 -12.24
N ARG A 337 7.32 13.10 -13.58
CA ARG A 337 8.22 12.29 -14.45
C ARG A 337 9.71 12.37 -14.07
N LYS A 338 10.16 13.48 -13.47
CA LYS A 338 11.57 13.72 -13.11
C LYS A 338 11.97 13.22 -11.70
N ARG A 339 11.02 12.82 -10.85
CA ARG A 339 11.34 12.37 -9.48
C ARG A 339 11.76 10.91 -9.51
N ARG A 340 13.00 10.61 -9.12
CA ARG A 340 13.48 9.22 -8.95
C ARG A 340 13.88 8.99 -7.50
N TRP A 341 12.91 8.67 -6.66
CA TRP A 341 13.23 8.08 -5.36
C TRP A 341 13.87 6.71 -5.59
N SER A 342 15.00 6.44 -4.94
CA SER A 342 15.62 5.12 -5.03
C SER A 342 14.66 4.05 -4.51
N ARG A 343 14.73 2.85 -5.10
CA ARG A 343 13.99 1.68 -4.64
C ARG A 343 14.15 1.45 -3.13
N SER A 344 13.07 1.01 -2.48
CA SER A 344 13.11 0.68 -1.04
C SER A 344 14.01 -0.52 -0.77
N LYS A 345 14.35 -0.81 0.51
CA LYS A 345 15.21 -1.96 0.84
C LYS A 345 14.43 -3.25 0.57
N TYR A 346 13.15 -3.29 0.95
CA TYR A 346 12.24 -4.40 0.62
C TYR A 346 12.07 -4.60 -0.88
N GLU A 347 11.88 -3.52 -1.65
CA GLU A 347 11.76 -3.62 -3.11
C GLU A 347 13.00 -4.27 -3.73
N LYS A 348 14.22 -3.88 -3.30
CA LYS A 348 15.47 -4.48 -3.76
C LYS A 348 15.56 -5.97 -3.44
N ILE A 349 15.12 -6.39 -2.25
CA ILE A 349 15.07 -7.81 -1.86
C ILE A 349 14.04 -8.55 -2.70
N ILE A 350 12.83 -8.02 -2.86
CA ILE A 350 11.74 -8.66 -3.61
C ILE A 350 12.14 -8.86 -5.08
N HIS A 351 12.81 -7.91 -5.71
CA HIS A 351 13.34 -8.11 -7.08
C HIS A 351 14.35 -9.25 -7.16
N ARG A 352 15.22 -9.43 -6.15
CA ARG A 352 16.14 -10.59 -6.10
C ARG A 352 15.39 -11.90 -5.91
N VAL A 353 14.36 -11.90 -5.06
CA VAL A 353 13.49 -13.06 -4.84
C VAL A 353 12.79 -13.46 -6.14
N ILE A 354 12.30 -12.49 -6.91
CA ILE A 354 11.59 -12.71 -8.18
C ILE A 354 12.53 -13.17 -9.31
N ALA A 355 13.81 -12.79 -9.27
CA ALA A 355 14.81 -13.27 -10.23
C ALA A 355 15.02 -14.80 -10.16
N ARG A 356 14.63 -15.47 -9.05
CA ARG A 356 14.72 -16.93 -8.84
C ARG A 356 16.11 -17.55 -8.96
N GLU A 357 17.14 -16.72 -9.06
CA GLU A 357 18.52 -17.16 -8.96
C GLU A 357 18.80 -17.67 -7.54
N PRO A 358 19.64 -18.70 -7.38
CA PRO A 358 20.09 -19.14 -6.07
C PRO A 358 20.67 -17.99 -5.24
N MET A 359 20.00 -17.66 -4.14
CA MET A 359 20.43 -16.60 -3.23
C MET A 359 21.39 -17.17 -2.18
N ARG A 360 22.58 -16.57 -2.06
CA ARG A 360 23.50 -16.89 -0.96
C ARG A 360 23.11 -16.09 0.28
N ILE A 361 22.73 -16.80 1.34
CA ILE A 361 22.35 -16.23 2.65
C ILE A 361 23.31 -16.85 3.69
N GLY A 362 24.22 -16.03 4.22
CA GLY A 362 25.36 -16.52 5.01
C GLY A 362 26.28 -17.41 4.16
N GLN A 363 26.61 -18.59 4.68
CA GLN A 363 27.43 -19.58 3.97
C GLN A 363 26.62 -20.51 3.05
N LYS A 364 25.29 -20.48 3.11
CA LYS A 364 24.41 -21.42 2.41
C LYS A 364 23.74 -20.79 1.19
N ARG A 365 23.33 -21.62 0.22
CA ARG A 365 22.58 -21.22 -0.97
C ARG A 365 21.12 -21.66 -0.85
N TYR A 366 20.22 -20.79 -1.26
CA TYR A 366 18.77 -20.99 -1.13
C TYR A 366 18.05 -20.69 -2.44
N ARG A 367 17.00 -21.44 -2.75
CA ARG A 367 16.08 -21.18 -3.86
C ARG A 367 14.71 -20.77 -3.31
N VAL A 368 14.13 -19.72 -3.87
CA VAL A 368 12.79 -19.25 -3.48
C VAL A 368 11.74 -20.30 -3.88
N ILE A 369 10.85 -20.63 -2.95
CA ILE A 369 9.70 -21.51 -3.18
C ILE A 369 8.45 -20.68 -3.41
N ARG A 370 8.12 -19.82 -2.44
CA ARG A 370 6.90 -18.99 -2.44
C ARG A 370 7.06 -17.76 -1.56
N MET A 371 6.23 -16.77 -1.80
CA MET A 371 6.02 -15.67 -0.86
C MET A 371 4.92 -16.05 0.14
N ASN A 372 5.17 -15.86 1.43
CA ASN A 372 4.22 -16.20 2.50
C ASN A 372 3.71 -14.91 3.17
N GLY A 373 2.47 -14.54 2.86
CA GLY A 373 1.89 -13.28 3.36
C GLY A 373 2.67 -12.03 2.91
N TRP A 374 2.73 -11.02 3.77
CA TRP A 374 3.35 -9.73 3.45
C TRP A 374 4.87 -9.71 3.67
N TYR A 375 5.35 -10.30 4.77
CA TYR A 375 6.72 -10.13 5.25
C TYR A 375 7.62 -11.34 5.06
N GLN A 376 7.08 -12.51 4.73
CA GLN A 376 7.83 -13.76 4.78
C GLN A 376 8.03 -14.35 3.40
N VAL A 377 9.17 -15.02 3.23
CA VAL A 377 9.52 -15.73 2.01
C VAL A 377 10.02 -17.12 2.40
N ASP A 378 9.44 -18.14 1.77
CA ASP A 378 9.84 -19.53 2.00
C ASP A 378 10.90 -19.93 0.98
N PHE A 379 12.00 -20.48 1.48
CA PHE A 379 13.14 -20.93 0.70
C PHE A 379 13.40 -22.42 0.89
N ARG A 380 14.08 -23.00 -0.08
CA ARG A 380 14.69 -24.34 -0.03
C ARG A 380 16.20 -24.21 -0.01
N GLU A 381 16.87 -24.81 0.96
CA GLU A 381 18.32 -24.91 0.97
C GLU A 381 18.81 -25.83 -0.14
N ILE A 382 19.81 -25.38 -0.90
CA ILE A 382 20.47 -26.19 -1.94
C ILE A 382 21.45 -27.15 -1.25
N GLY A 383 21.38 -28.44 -1.58
CA GLY A 383 22.20 -29.49 -0.99
C GLY A 383 21.42 -30.33 0.03
N THR A 384 20.76 -29.70 1.01
CA THR A 384 20.01 -30.43 2.06
C THR A 384 18.51 -30.50 1.83
N ASN A 385 17.98 -29.76 0.85
CA ASN A 385 16.54 -29.64 0.56
C ASN A 385 15.66 -29.16 1.73
N ARG A 386 16.25 -28.76 2.86
CA ARG A 386 15.52 -28.27 4.04
C ARG A 386 14.80 -26.95 3.71
N ARG A 387 13.56 -26.82 4.20
CA ARG A 387 12.77 -25.59 4.06
C ARG A 387 13.13 -24.61 5.17
N ARG A 388 13.22 -23.33 4.82
CA ARG A 388 13.44 -22.25 5.78
C ARG A 388 12.66 -21.01 5.36
N THR A 389 11.98 -20.39 6.32
CA THR A 389 11.27 -19.12 6.12
C THR A 389 12.14 -17.99 6.64
N PHE A 390 12.25 -16.92 5.86
CA PHE A 390 12.94 -15.69 6.27
C PHE A 390 11.96 -14.51 6.22
N ASN A 391 12.11 -13.56 7.15
CA ASN A 391 11.44 -12.27 7.10
C ASN A 391 12.24 -11.31 6.17
N LEU A 392 11.55 -10.41 5.45
CA LEU A 392 12.18 -9.35 4.68
C LEU A 392 13.16 -8.49 5.49
N ASP A 393 12.88 -8.22 6.77
CA ASP A 393 13.81 -7.50 7.65
C ASP A 393 15.15 -8.24 7.80
N GLU A 394 15.10 -9.56 8.02
CA GLU A 394 16.29 -10.41 8.12
C GLU A 394 17.06 -10.42 6.80
N LEU A 395 16.35 -10.55 5.67
CA LEU A 395 16.96 -10.55 4.33
C LEU A 395 17.65 -9.21 4.01
N VAL A 396 17.07 -8.09 4.45
CA VAL A 396 17.69 -6.77 4.32
C VAL A 396 18.98 -6.68 5.15
N GLN A 397 18.95 -7.10 6.42
CA GLN A 397 20.11 -7.06 7.31
C GLN A 397 21.26 -7.92 6.76
N LEU A 398 20.96 -9.16 6.35
CA LEU A 398 21.94 -10.10 5.81
C LEU A 398 22.54 -9.60 4.47
N SER A 399 21.74 -8.91 3.65
CA SER A 399 22.23 -8.29 2.42
C SER A 399 23.14 -7.07 2.69
N ALA A 400 22.91 -6.32 3.77
CA ALA A 400 23.71 -5.17 4.15
C ALA A 400 25.08 -5.58 4.72
N ALA A 401 25.13 -6.59 5.59
CA ALA A 401 26.37 -7.11 6.18
C ALA A 401 27.40 -7.57 5.12
N LYS A 402 26.92 -8.08 3.98
CA LYS A 402 27.78 -8.46 2.85
C LYS A 402 28.47 -7.26 2.18
N LYS A 403 27.87 -6.07 2.20
CA LYS A 403 28.46 -4.87 1.62
C LYS A 403 29.57 -4.30 2.51
N THR A 404 29.38 -4.28 3.82
CA THR A 404 30.39 -3.83 4.78
C THR A 404 31.60 -4.75 4.84
N ALA A 405 31.40 -6.08 4.78
CA ALA A 405 32.52 -7.03 4.74
C ALA A 405 33.40 -6.92 3.48
N ARG A 406 32.85 -6.43 2.35
CA ARG A 406 33.62 -6.17 1.12
C ARG A 406 34.36 -4.83 1.12
N ALA A 407 34.03 -3.91 2.04
CA ALA A 407 34.56 -2.55 2.08
C ALA A 407 35.77 -2.39 3.01
N VAL A 408 36.23 -3.46 3.67
CA VAL A 408 37.47 -3.42 4.46
C VAL A 408 38.66 -3.40 3.47
N PRO A 409 39.50 -2.35 3.46
CA PRO A 409 40.66 -2.32 2.58
C PRO A 409 41.63 -3.42 3.03
N HIS A 410 42.04 -4.29 2.10
CA HIS A 410 43.18 -5.16 2.33
C HIS A 410 44.39 -4.28 2.72
N ARG A 411 44.89 -4.43 3.95
CA ARG A 411 46.18 -3.88 4.36
C ARG A 411 47.22 -4.32 3.31
N ARG A 412 47.78 -3.36 2.58
CA ARG A 412 48.94 -3.57 1.71
C ARG A 412 50.06 -4.17 2.57
N LYS A 413 50.57 -5.34 2.18
CA LYS A 413 51.79 -5.91 2.77
C LYS A 413 52.94 -4.90 2.54
N PRO A 414 53.83 -4.68 3.52
CA PRO A 414 54.95 -3.76 3.35
C PRO A 414 55.90 -4.33 2.30
N GLY A 415 56.23 -3.51 1.29
CA GLY A 415 57.18 -3.86 0.25
C GLY A 415 58.58 -4.07 0.83
N LYS A 416 59.24 -5.15 0.42
CA LYS A 416 60.64 -5.41 0.70
C LYS A 416 61.49 -4.25 0.17
N LYS A 417 62.27 -3.62 1.05
CA LYS A 417 63.34 -2.70 0.67
C LYS A 417 64.45 -3.51 -0.02
N HIS A 418 64.72 -3.22 -1.28
CA HIS A 418 65.97 -3.59 -1.93
C HIS A 418 67.03 -2.56 -1.54
N HIS A 419 68.13 -3.02 -0.95
CA HIS A 419 69.36 -2.24 -0.79
C HIS A 419 70.02 -2.06 -2.16
N ALA A 420 70.30 -0.82 -2.54
CA ALA A 420 71.23 -0.49 -3.61
C ALA A 420 72.63 -0.30 -3.01
N LYS A 421 73.64 -0.84 -3.71
CA LYS A 421 75.04 -0.43 -3.59
C LYS A 421 75.26 0.84 -4.40
#